data_AF-A0AAV5FZ26-F1
#
_entry.id   AF-A0AAV5FZ26-F1
#
_cell.length_a   1.000
_cell.length_b   1.000
_cell.length_c   1.000
_cell.angle_alpha   90.00
_cell.angle_beta   90.00
_cell.angle_gamma   90.00
#
_symmetry.space_group_name_H-M   'P 1'
#
loop_
_entity.id
_entity.type
_entity.pdbx_description
1 polymer ?
#
loop_
_entity_poly.entity_id
_entity_poly.type
_entity_poly.pdbx_seq_one_letter_code
_entity_poly.pdbx_strand_id
1 'polypeptide(L)'
;MSTEIGDGTTTLFWEDRWLHGQRLVDIAPHLYAVVSKRNTRKRTVVEALNEHLWLQDARGASTVGELNEFFALWDLIRNFALQPKAEDRHYWRLCSSGQYSAKSTYSHLFLGATQFGPLERTWQTWAPGKCKLFSMACGV
;
A
#
# COMPACT_ATOMS: atom_id res chain seq x y z
N MET A 1 4.35 2.73 -0.57
CA MET A 1 5.00 1.61 -1.28
C MET A 1 4.35 1.38 -2.65
N SER A 2 5.10 0.86 -3.61
CA SER A 2 4.65 0.14 -4.82
C SER A 2 5.45 -1.15 -4.92
N THR A 3 4.91 -2.17 -5.57
CA THR A 3 5.55 -3.49 -5.61
C THR A 3 5.73 -3.95 -7.05
N GLU A 4 6.93 -4.40 -7.39
CA GLU A 4 7.16 -5.25 -8.56
C GLU A 4 7.00 -6.70 -8.11
N ILE A 5 6.15 -7.44 -8.81
CA ILE A 5 5.86 -8.82 -8.44
C ILE A 5 6.89 -9.76 -9.05
N GLY A 6 7.42 -10.64 -8.19
CA GLY A 6 8.10 -11.85 -8.57
C GLY A 6 7.18 -13.06 -8.33
N ASP A 7 7.34 -13.70 -7.19
CA ASP A 7 6.61 -14.91 -6.78
C ASP A 7 5.22 -14.62 -6.18
N GLY A 8 4.94 -13.38 -5.80
CA GLY A 8 3.66 -12.93 -5.26
C GLY A 8 3.38 -13.35 -3.82
N THR A 9 4.39 -13.82 -3.08
CA THR A 9 4.23 -14.38 -1.72
C THR A 9 4.13 -13.32 -0.63
N THR A 10 4.80 -12.18 -0.79
CA THR A 10 4.82 -11.10 0.22
C THR A 10 3.87 -9.95 -0.12
N THR A 11 3.35 -9.93 -1.34
CA THR A 11 2.42 -8.89 -1.82
C THR A 11 0.97 -9.27 -1.55
N LEU A 12 0.22 -8.38 -0.91
CA LEU A 12 -1.22 -8.53 -0.72
C LEU A 12 -1.98 -8.18 -1.99
N PHE A 13 -2.86 -9.10 -2.42
CA PHE A 13 -3.64 -8.95 -3.64
C PHE A 13 -4.47 -7.66 -3.60
N TRP A 14 -5.33 -7.46 -2.59
CA TRP A 14 -6.27 -6.33 -2.64
C TRP A 14 -5.69 -4.97 -2.20
N GLU A 15 -4.73 -4.97 -1.29
CA GLU A 15 -4.26 -3.77 -0.57
C GLU A 15 -2.98 -3.16 -1.16
N ASP A 16 -2.09 -3.97 -1.73
CA ASP A 16 -0.81 -3.49 -2.23
C ASP A 16 -0.91 -2.94 -3.66
N ARG A 17 0.05 -2.08 -3.99
CA ARG A 17 0.15 -1.42 -5.30
C ARG A 17 1.02 -2.20 -6.25
N TRP A 18 0.46 -3.27 -6.79
CA TRP A 18 1.21 -4.21 -7.62
C TRP A 18 0.73 -4.27 -9.06
N LEU A 19 -0.55 -3.97 -9.32
CA LEU A 19 -1.11 -3.97 -10.66
C LEU A 19 -0.99 -2.57 -11.25
N HIS A 20 -0.06 -2.38 -12.20
CA HIS A 20 0.24 -1.07 -12.82
C HIS A 20 0.51 0.06 -11.81
N GLY A 21 1.08 -0.26 -10.64
CA GLY A 21 1.35 0.69 -9.55
C GLY A 21 0.11 1.19 -8.80
N GLN A 22 -1.06 0.58 -9.04
CA GLN A 22 -2.33 0.87 -8.40
C GLN A 22 -2.72 -0.27 -7.46
N ARG A 23 -3.55 0.05 -6.45
CA ARG A 23 -4.22 -0.97 -5.64
C ARG A 23 -5.47 -1.41 -6.36
N LEU A 24 -5.90 -2.64 -6.12
CA LEU A 24 -7.17 -3.09 -6.68
C LEU A 24 -8.38 -2.30 -6.16
N VAL A 25 -8.34 -1.81 -4.92
CA VAL A 25 -9.37 -0.90 -4.41
C VAL A 25 -9.48 0.42 -5.19
N ASP A 26 -8.39 0.86 -5.84
CA ASP A 26 -8.39 2.08 -6.65
C ASP A 26 -8.96 1.82 -8.07
N ILE A 27 -8.91 0.56 -8.54
CA ILE A 27 -9.40 0.13 -9.87
C ILE A 27 -10.87 -0.32 -9.80
N ALA A 28 -11.21 -1.08 -8.76
CA ALA A 28 -12.47 -1.77 -8.58
C ALA A 28 -13.05 -1.53 -7.17
N PRO A 29 -13.43 -0.28 -6.83
CA PRO A 29 -13.89 0.09 -5.50
C PRO A 29 -15.21 -0.58 -5.08
N HIS A 30 -16.16 -0.78 -6.00
CA HIS A 30 -17.45 -1.41 -5.70
C HIS A 30 -17.26 -2.90 -5.45
N LEU A 31 -16.47 -3.58 -6.28
CA LEU A 31 -16.12 -4.98 -6.08
C LEU A 31 -15.39 -5.18 -4.75
N TYR A 32 -14.41 -4.32 -4.45
CA TYR A 32 -13.65 -4.37 -3.20
C TYR A 32 -14.56 -4.27 -1.96
N ALA A 33 -15.61 -3.44 -2.02
CA ALA A 33 -16.55 -3.25 -0.91
C ALA A 33 -17.29 -4.55 -0.52
N VAL A 34 -17.45 -5.48 -1.47
CA VAL A 34 -18.13 -6.76 -1.26
C VAL A 34 -17.19 -7.85 -0.74
N VAL A 35 -15.88 -7.70 -0.96
CA VAL A 35 -14.88 -8.65 -0.47
C VAL A 35 -14.77 -8.59 1.05
N SER A 36 -14.65 -9.76 1.69
CA SER A 36 -14.50 -9.81 3.15
C SER A 36 -13.21 -9.11 3.61
N LYS A 37 -13.29 -8.30 4.68
CA LYS A 37 -12.12 -7.61 5.29
C LYS A 37 -10.98 -8.55 5.68
N ARG A 38 -11.29 -9.83 5.93
CA ARG A 38 -10.28 -10.86 6.20
C ARG A 38 -9.48 -11.16 4.94
N ASN A 39 -10.14 -11.34 3.81
CA ASN A 39 -9.49 -11.69 2.55
C ASN A 39 -8.73 -10.50 1.99
N THR A 40 -9.25 -9.27 2.11
CA THR A 40 -8.54 -8.07 1.63
C THR A 40 -7.17 -7.90 2.30
N ARG A 41 -7.06 -8.26 3.58
CA ARG A 41 -5.84 -8.09 4.39
C ARG A 41 -4.89 -9.29 4.43
N LYS A 42 -5.31 -10.46 3.94
CA LYS A 42 -4.53 -11.70 4.03
C LYS A 42 -4.20 -12.32 2.68
N ARG A 43 -5.06 -12.12 1.68
CA ARG A 43 -4.88 -12.77 0.39
C ARG A 43 -3.61 -12.27 -0.28
N THR A 44 -2.68 -13.16 -0.53
CA THR A 44 -1.46 -12.86 -1.28
C THR A 44 -1.72 -12.95 -2.78
N VAL A 45 -0.87 -12.35 -3.61
CA VAL A 45 -0.99 -12.42 -5.07
C VAL A 45 -0.84 -13.86 -5.55
N VAL A 46 0.07 -14.64 -4.96
CA VAL A 46 0.27 -16.05 -5.32
C VAL A 46 -0.97 -16.90 -5.06
N GLU A 47 -1.58 -16.78 -3.88
CA GLU A 47 -2.82 -17.48 -3.52
C GLU A 47 -3.99 -17.06 -4.41
N ALA A 48 -4.06 -15.75 -4.72
CA ALA A 48 -5.09 -15.25 -5.59
C ALA A 48 -4.97 -15.84 -7.00
N LEU A 49 -3.79 -15.80 -7.60
CA LEU A 49 -3.61 -16.13 -9.03
C LEU A 49 -3.48 -17.63 -9.29
N ASN A 50 -2.68 -18.37 -8.52
CA ASN A 50 -2.43 -19.79 -8.79
C ASN A 50 -3.63 -20.68 -8.44
N GLU A 51 -4.34 -20.36 -7.35
CA GLU A 51 -5.50 -21.13 -6.89
C GLU A 51 -6.83 -20.47 -7.32
N HIS A 52 -6.76 -19.39 -8.10
CA HIS A 52 -7.91 -18.58 -8.51
C HIS A 52 -8.81 -18.14 -7.33
N LEU A 53 -8.25 -18.04 -6.12
CA LEU A 53 -9.05 -17.76 -4.92
C LEU A 53 -9.66 -16.36 -4.94
N TRP A 54 -9.12 -15.42 -5.72
CA TRP A 54 -9.70 -14.08 -5.86
C TRP A 54 -11.10 -14.13 -6.49
N LEU A 55 -11.40 -15.15 -7.30
CA LEU A 55 -12.77 -15.41 -7.78
C LEU A 55 -13.72 -15.74 -6.62
N GLN A 56 -13.23 -16.46 -5.61
CA GLN A 56 -14.02 -16.77 -4.42
C GLN A 56 -14.28 -15.52 -3.58
N ASP A 57 -13.32 -14.60 -3.53
CA ASP A 57 -13.47 -13.30 -2.86
C ASP A 57 -14.55 -12.46 -3.52
N ALA A 58 -14.64 -12.51 -4.85
CA ALA A 58 -15.60 -11.78 -5.65
C ALA A 58 -17.01 -12.40 -5.71
N ARG A 59 -17.25 -13.56 -5.08
CA ARG A 59 -18.55 -14.28 -5.16
C ARG A 59 -19.77 -13.48 -4.70
N GLY A 60 -19.58 -12.50 -3.84
CA GLY A 60 -20.67 -11.64 -3.39
C GLY A 60 -21.13 -10.61 -4.42
N ALA A 61 -20.38 -10.42 -5.52
CA ALA A 61 -20.71 -9.45 -6.56
C ALA A 61 -22.05 -9.80 -7.22
N SER A 62 -23.02 -8.91 -7.09
CA SER A 62 -24.40 -9.09 -7.55
C SER A 62 -24.95 -7.88 -8.29
N THR A 63 -24.38 -6.69 -8.06
CA THR A 63 -24.81 -5.48 -8.78
C THR A 63 -24.07 -5.34 -10.11
N VAL A 64 -24.67 -4.60 -11.05
CA VAL A 64 -24.07 -4.34 -12.37
C VAL A 64 -22.71 -3.65 -12.23
N GLY A 65 -22.56 -2.73 -11.26
CA GLY A 65 -21.30 -2.04 -11.00
C GLY A 65 -20.19 -2.99 -10.55
N GLU A 66 -20.48 -3.86 -9.58
CA GLU A 66 -19.54 -4.87 -9.09
C GLU A 66 -19.13 -5.85 -10.19
N LEU A 67 -20.09 -6.32 -10.99
CA LEU A 67 -19.82 -7.26 -12.08
C LEU A 67 -18.99 -6.62 -13.19
N ASN A 68 -19.25 -5.36 -13.54
CA ASN A 68 -18.46 -4.65 -14.55
C ASN A 68 -17.00 -4.48 -14.10
N GLU A 69 -16.79 -4.10 -12.84
CA GLU A 69 -15.45 -4.01 -12.25
C GLU A 69 -14.77 -5.38 -12.16
N PHE A 70 -15.52 -6.43 -11.85
CA PHE A 70 -15.02 -7.81 -11.88
C PHE A 70 -14.50 -8.20 -13.27
N PHE A 71 -15.24 -7.94 -14.34
CA PHE A 71 -14.79 -8.24 -15.70
C PHE A 71 -13.58 -7.39 -16.12
N ALA A 72 -13.59 -6.09 -15.81
CA ALA A 72 -12.45 -5.22 -16.05
C ALA A 72 -11.19 -5.74 -15.35
N LEU A 73 -11.33 -6.18 -14.10
CA LEU A 73 -10.23 -6.74 -13.34
C LEU A 73 -9.77 -8.10 -13.90
N TRP A 74 -10.71 -8.96 -14.28
CA TRP A 74 -10.43 -10.24 -14.92
C TRP A 74 -9.56 -10.06 -16.17
N ASP A 75 -9.88 -9.08 -17.02
CA ASP A 75 -9.13 -8.82 -18.24
C ASP A 75 -7.70 -8.29 -17.98
N LEU A 76 -7.50 -7.56 -16.88
CA LEU A 76 -6.15 -7.15 -16.46
C LEU A 76 -5.33 -8.32 -15.92
N ILE A 77 -5.98 -9.23 -15.17
CA ILE A 77 -5.29 -10.30 -14.44
C ILE A 77 -5.03 -11.54 -15.30
N ARG A 78 -5.92 -11.87 -16.24
CA ARG A 78 -5.87 -13.14 -17.01
C ARG A 78 -4.57 -13.37 -17.78
N ASN A 79 -3.84 -12.30 -18.11
CA ASN A 79 -2.56 -12.37 -18.82
C ASN A 79 -1.35 -12.16 -17.89
N PHE A 80 -1.59 -12.04 -16.58
CA PHE A 80 -0.55 -11.83 -15.59
C PHE A 80 0.08 -13.17 -15.20
N ALA A 81 1.40 -13.29 -15.39
CA ALA A 81 2.15 -14.48 -15.03
C ALA A 81 3.16 -14.15 -13.93
N LEU A 82 3.12 -14.94 -12.85
CA LEU A 82 4.10 -14.85 -11.76
C LEU A 82 5.45 -15.41 -12.20
N GLN A 83 6.52 -14.94 -11.55
CA GLN A 83 7.88 -15.42 -11.73
C GLN A 83 8.30 -16.24 -10.50
N PRO A 84 8.13 -17.58 -10.50
CA PRO A 84 8.24 -18.40 -9.28
C PRO A 84 9.63 -18.45 -8.63
N LYS A 85 10.65 -17.88 -9.28
CA LYS A 85 12.05 -17.88 -8.83
C LYS A 85 12.56 -16.49 -8.46
N ALA A 86 11.73 -15.46 -8.58
CA ALA A 86 12.08 -14.10 -8.25
C ALA A 86 11.28 -13.67 -7.02
N GLU A 87 11.93 -13.05 -6.04
CA GLU A 87 11.22 -12.45 -4.90
C GLU A 87 10.52 -11.16 -5.30
N ASP A 88 9.40 -10.86 -4.64
CA ASP A 88 8.71 -9.58 -4.75
C ASP A 88 9.61 -8.41 -4.28
N ARG A 89 9.54 -7.27 -4.97
CA ARG A 89 10.34 -6.07 -4.66
C ARG A 89 9.46 -4.89 -4.32
N HIS A 90 9.60 -4.39 -3.08
CA HIS A 90 8.85 -3.24 -2.59
C HIS A 90 9.66 -1.95 -2.69
N TYR A 91 9.11 -0.96 -3.39
CA TYR A 91 9.70 0.36 -3.62
C TYR A 91 9.01 1.44 -2.78
N TRP A 92 9.82 2.21 -2.06
CA TRP A 92 9.40 3.38 -1.33
C TRP A 92 9.29 4.60 -2.25
N ARG A 93 8.06 4.86 -2.71
CA ARG A 93 7.73 5.96 -3.65
C ARG A 93 8.01 7.38 -3.13
N LEU A 94 8.25 7.55 -1.83
CA LEU A 94 8.61 8.84 -1.22
C LEU A 94 10.13 9.07 -1.20
N CYS A 95 10.90 8.30 -1.98
CA CYS A 95 12.32 8.49 -2.16
C CYS A 95 12.71 8.08 -3.58
N SER A 96 13.57 8.87 -4.24
CA SER A 96 14.06 8.56 -5.59
C SER A 96 14.90 7.29 -5.65
N SER A 97 15.54 6.90 -4.53
CA SER A 97 16.27 5.63 -4.44
C SER A 97 15.35 4.41 -4.35
N GLY A 98 14.04 4.60 -4.15
CA GLY A 98 13.09 3.51 -3.90
C GLY A 98 13.29 2.78 -2.58
N GLN A 99 14.27 3.18 -1.76
CA GLN A 99 14.55 2.56 -0.47
C GLN A 99 13.86 3.31 0.67
N TYR A 100 13.37 2.54 1.64
CA TYR A 100 12.82 3.09 2.86
C TYR A 100 13.94 3.64 3.75
N SER A 101 13.71 4.82 4.32
CA SER A 101 14.50 5.32 5.46
C SER A 101 13.59 6.10 6.39
N ALA A 102 13.90 6.09 7.69
CA ALA A 102 13.19 6.94 8.66
C ALA A 102 13.29 8.42 8.26
N LYS A 103 14.47 8.85 7.78
CA LYS A 103 14.73 10.23 7.33
C LYS A 103 13.80 10.65 6.17
N SER A 104 13.71 9.85 5.11
CA SER A 104 12.85 10.18 3.95
C SER A 104 11.37 10.18 4.33
N THR A 105 10.96 9.30 5.25
CA THR A 105 9.59 9.26 5.77
C THR A 105 9.24 10.54 6.52
N TYR A 106 10.08 10.97 7.47
CA TYR A 106 9.87 12.21 8.20
C TYR A 106 9.93 13.44 7.29
N SER A 107 10.89 13.50 6.36
CA SER A 107 11.00 14.60 5.39
C SER A 107 9.71 14.79 4.59
N HIS A 108 9.08 13.69 4.17
CA HIS A 108 7.79 13.75 3.46
C HIS A 108 6.60 14.05 4.37
N LEU A 109 6.56 13.51 5.59
CA LEU A 109 5.50 13.79 6.56
C LEU A 109 5.46 15.28 6.96
N PHE A 110 6.61 15.94 6.96
CA PHE A 110 6.76 17.35 7.30
C PHE A 110 6.94 18.26 6.08
N LEU A 111 6.65 17.76 4.89
CA LEU A 111 6.64 18.59 3.69
C LEU A 111 5.57 19.69 3.85
N GLY A 112 5.99 20.95 3.91
CA GLY A 112 5.11 22.09 4.16
C GLY A 112 4.86 22.41 5.64
N ALA A 113 5.48 21.70 6.57
CA ALA A 113 5.47 22.09 7.98
C ALA A 113 6.32 23.34 8.20
N THR A 114 5.84 24.24 9.06
CA THR A 114 6.59 25.44 9.44
C THR A 114 7.79 25.03 10.28
N GLN A 115 8.99 25.28 9.77
CA GLN A 115 10.22 25.02 10.52
C GLN A 115 10.29 25.97 11.73
N PHE A 116 10.32 25.40 12.94
CA PHE A 116 10.48 26.17 14.17
C PHE A 116 11.97 26.26 14.52
N GLY A 117 12.57 27.43 14.25
CA GLY A 117 14.02 27.65 14.31
C GLY A 117 14.76 27.46 15.65
N PRO A 118 14.16 27.61 16.85
CA PRO A 118 14.93 27.47 18.10
C PRO A 118 14.73 26.10 18.78
N LEU A 119 15.60 25.15 18.49
CA LEU A 119 15.70 23.85 19.20
C LEU A 119 15.88 24.06 20.71
N GLU A 120 16.63 25.09 21.11
CA GLU A 120 16.88 25.44 22.51
C GLU A 120 15.59 25.76 23.28
N ARG A 121 14.59 26.39 22.64
CA ARG A 121 13.33 26.73 23.30
C ARG A 121 12.46 25.51 23.55
N THR A 122 12.53 24.48 22.71
CA THR A 122 11.70 23.27 22.88
C THR A 122 11.99 22.56 24.20
N TRP A 123 13.27 22.49 24.62
CA TRP A 123 13.65 21.93 25.93
C TRP A 123 13.23 22.80 27.11
N GLN A 124 13.16 24.12 26.92
CA GLN A 124 12.75 25.09 27.93
C GLN A 124 11.22 25.17 28.13
N THR A 125 10.43 24.58 27.23
CA THR A 125 8.98 24.53 27.42
C THR A 125 8.59 23.55 28.53
N TRP A 126 7.48 23.81 29.22
CA TRP A 126 6.86 22.87 30.17
C TRP A 126 6.08 21.72 29.48
N ALA A 127 6.36 21.46 28.20
CA ALA A 127 5.70 20.39 27.47
C ALA A 127 6.18 19.01 27.95
N PRO A 128 5.30 17.99 27.97
CA PRO A 128 5.71 16.61 28.22
C PRO A 128 6.80 16.15 27.25
N GLY A 129 7.70 15.26 27.69
CA GLY A 129 8.85 14.81 26.88
C GLY A 129 8.47 14.25 25.50
N LYS A 130 7.30 13.60 25.38
CA LYS A 130 6.75 13.12 24.10
C LYS A 130 6.51 14.26 23.10
N CYS A 131 6.03 15.42 23.55
CA CYS A 131 5.76 16.59 22.71
C CYS A 131 7.06 17.28 22.27
N LYS A 132 8.09 17.28 23.13
CA LYS A 132 9.42 17.80 22.81
C LYS A 132 10.11 16.94 21.75
N LEU A 133 10.12 15.62 21.95
CA LEU A 133 10.68 14.66 20.99
C LEU A 133 9.99 14.73 19.62
N PHE A 134 8.66 14.86 19.61
CA PHE A 134 7.90 15.04 18.38
C PHE A 134 8.35 16.30 17.63
N SER A 135 8.41 17.45 18.32
CA SER A 135 8.86 18.72 17.71
C SER A 135 10.27 18.65 17.13
N MET A 136 11.17 17.85 17.72
CA MET A 136 12.52 17.61 17.19
C MET A 136 12.53 16.72 15.95
N ALA A 137 11.74 15.64 15.94
CA ALA A 137 11.61 14.78 14.77
C ALA A 137 11.00 15.51 13.57
N CYS A 138 10.21 16.57 13.82
CA CYS A 138 9.61 17.44 12.80
C CYS A 138 10.58 18.43 12.14
N GLY A 139 11.77 18.64 12.69
CA GLY A 139 12.66 19.70 12.24
C GLY A 139 14.10 19.24 12.06
N VAL A 140 14.43 18.80 10.84
CA VAL A 140 15.62 19.21 10.06
C VAL A 140 15.29 19.06 8.56
#